data_AF-A0A2J7VSA1-F1
#
_entry.id   AF-A0A2J7VSA1-F1
#
_cell.length_a   1.000
_cell.length_b   1.000
_cell.length_c   1.000
_cell.angle_alpha   90.00
_cell.angle_beta   90.00
_cell.angle_gamma   90.00
#
_symmetry.space_group_name_H-M   'P 1'
#
loop_
_entity.id
_entity.type
_entity.pdbx_description
1 polymer ?
#
loop_
_entity_poly.entity_id
_entity_poly.type
_entity_poly.pdbx_seq_one_letter_code
_entity_poly.pdbx_strand_id
1 'polypeptide(L)' 'MRASTLRRLQGGCYAITLCLPPEIAAFAESECRARGFPDADAYLSCMLNTAMFEEMEAEPSPSPIAAFDKGDDDIAF' A
#
# COMPACT_ATOMS: atom_id res chain seq x y z
N MET A 1 -17.31 12.36 4.00
CA MET A 1 -16.11 11.82 3.31
C MET A 1 -16.28 10.31 3.22
N ARG A 2 -16.11 9.70 2.05
CA ARG A 2 -16.09 8.23 1.95
C ARG A 2 -14.70 7.75 2.36
N ALA A 3 -14.63 6.67 3.12
CA ALA A 3 -13.39 6.10 3.61
C ALA A 3 -13.06 4.81 2.86
N SER A 4 -11.77 4.58 2.62
CA SER A 4 -11.29 3.29 2.13
C SER A 4 -11.56 2.20 3.17
N THR A 5 -11.86 0.99 2.72
CA THR A 5 -12.17 -0.14 3.61
C THR A 5 -11.30 -1.35 3.31
N LEU A 6 -10.91 -2.06 4.35
CA LEU A 6 -10.20 -3.34 4.26
C LEU A 6 -11.09 -4.44 4.85
N ARG A 7 -11.29 -5.53 4.10
CA ARG A 7 -12.09 -6.67 4.55
C ARG A 7 -11.31 -7.97 4.35
N ARG A 8 -11.16 -8.75 5.42
CA ARG A 8 -10.61 -10.10 5.34
C ARG A 8 -11.63 -11.05 4.70
N LEU A 9 -11.19 -11.82 3.70
CA LEU A 9 -11.96 -12.86 3.04
C LEU A 9 -11.66 -14.24 3.65
N GLN A 10 -12.56 -15.20 3.42
CA GLN A 10 -12.30 -16.59 3.79
C GLN A 10 -11.10 -17.12 2.99
N GLY A 11 -10.15 -17.76 3.68
CA GLY A 11 -8.89 -18.25 3.08
C GLY A 11 -7.66 -17.38 3.32
N GLY A 12 -7.79 -16.28 4.08
CA GLY A 12 -6.64 -15.44 4.46
C GLY A 12 -6.32 -14.28 3.53
N CYS A 13 -7.09 -14.11 2.45
CA CYS A 13 -6.98 -12.97 1.55
C CYS A 13 -7.62 -11.70 2.15
N TYR A 14 -7.25 -10.54 1.62
CA TYR A 14 -7.89 -9.27 1.94
C TYR A 14 -8.44 -8.61 0.68
N ALA A 15 -9.66 -8.07 0.78
CA ALA A 15 -10.25 -7.19 -0.20
C ALA A 15 -10.10 -5.75 0.27
N ILE A 16 -9.62 -4.88 -0.62
CA ILE A 16 -9.46 -3.46 -0.36
C ILE A 16 -10.44 -2.70 -1.25
N THR A 17 -11.16 -1.75 -0.69
CA THR A 17 -11.93 -0.76 -1.45
C THR A 17 -11.28 0.59 -1.21
N LEU A 18 -10.73 1.18 -2.26
CA LEU A 18 -10.07 2.48 -2.19
C LEU A 18 -11.06 3.59 -2.54
N CYS A 19 -11.22 4.55 -1.64
CA CYS A 19 -11.88 5.81 -1.97
C CYS A 19 -10.82 6.78 -2.49
N LEU A 20 -10.77 6.93 -3.82
CA LEU A 20 -9.81 7.80 -4.48
C LEU A 20 -10.39 9.21 -4.67
N PRO A 21 -9.56 10.26 -4.56
CA PRO A 21 -9.92 11.58 -5.08
C PRO A 21 -10.28 11.52 -6.57
N PRO A 22 -11.18 12.39 -7.05
CA PRO A 22 -11.60 12.40 -8.46
C PRO A 22 -10.43 12.50 -9.44
N GLU A 23 -9.40 13.26 -9.09
CA GLU A 23 -8.22 13.49 -9.92
C GLU A 23 -7.41 12.20 -10.10
N ILE A 24 -7.29 11.40 -9.03
CA ILE A 24 -6.58 10.11 -9.07
C ILE A 24 -7.39 9.07 -9.82
N ALA A 25 -8.72 9.05 -9.64
CA ALA A 25 -9.59 8.17 -10.41
C ALA A 25 -9.51 8.47 -11.91
N ALA A 26 -9.59 9.74 -12.31
CA ALA A 26 -9.44 10.15 -13.70
C ALA A 26 -8.07 9.80 -14.28
N PHE A 27 -7.00 9.95 -13.49
CA PHE A 27 -5.67 9.53 -13.88
C PHE A 27 -5.60 8.01 -14.14
N ALA A 28 -6.14 7.19 -13.23
CA ALA A 28 -6.14 5.74 -13.37
C ALA A 28 -6.90 5.28 -14.63
N GLU A 29 -8.04 5.90 -14.93
CA GLU A 29 -8.81 5.62 -16.15
C GLU A 29 -8.07 6.01 -17.44
N SER A 30 -7.32 7.11 -17.42
CA SER A 30 -6.50 7.53 -18.56
C SER A 30 -5.35 6.56 -18.81
N GLU A 31 -4.61 6.22 -17.76
CA GLU A 31 -3.45 5.33 -17.84
C GLU A 31 -3.85 3.89 -18.18
N CYS A 32 -4.98 3.40 -17.66
CA CYS A 32 -5.42 2.03 -17.96
C CYS A 32 -5.65 1.85 -19.47
N ARG A 33 -6.24 2.86 -20.14
CA ARG A 33 -6.44 2.85 -21.59
C ARG A 33 -5.13 2.93 -22.36
N ALA A 34 -4.22 3.80 -21.93
CA ALA A 34 -2.92 3.97 -22.58
C ALA A 34 -2.07 2.70 -22.53
N ARG A 35 -2.20 1.91 -21.45
CA ARG A 35 -1.42 0.70 -21.19
C ARG A 35 -2.15 -0.60 -21.58
N GLY A 36 -3.37 -0.52 -22.10
CA GLY A 36 -4.14 -1.67 -22.59
C GLY A 36 -4.74 -2.55 -21.49
N PHE A 37 -4.94 -2.01 -20.29
CA PHE A 37 -5.67 -2.72 -19.23
C PHE A 37 -7.18 -2.73 -19.52
N PRO A 38 -7.91 -3.76 -19.06
CA PRO A 38 -9.35 -3.87 -19.29
C PRO A 38 -10.15 -2.79 -18.55
N ASP A 39 -9.70 -2.38 -17.37
CA ASP A 39 -10.32 -1.34 -16.55
C ASP A 39 -9.29 -0.72 -15.58
N ALA A 40 -9.71 0.35 -14.89
CA ALA A 40 -8.89 1.07 -13.92
C ALA A 40 -8.55 0.21 -12.69
N ASP A 41 -9.43 -0.71 -12.28
CA ASP A 41 -9.20 -1.57 -11.12
C ASP A 41 -8.10 -2.59 -11.38
N ALA A 42 -8.03 -3.16 -12.59
CA ALA A 42 -6.97 -4.07 -13.02
C ALA A 42 -5.63 -3.35 -13.10
N TYR A 43 -5.62 -2.13 -13.62
CA TYR A 43 -4.42 -1.28 -13.65
C TYR A 43 -3.92 -0.94 -12.24
N LEU A 44 -4.81 -0.49 -11.36
CA LEU A 44 -4.47 -0.16 -9.98
C LEU A 44 -4.02 -1.39 -9.20
N SER A 45 -4.67 -2.54 -9.40
CA SER A 45 -4.25 -3.80 -8.77
C SER A 45 -2.85 -4.21 -9.19
N CYS A 46 -2.53 -4.08 -10.49
CA CYS A 46 -1.19 -4.35 -10.99
C CYS A 46 -0.17 -3.40 -10.34
N MET A 47 -0.41 -2.08 -10.38
CA MET A 47 0.52 -1.11 -9.79
C MET A 47 0.72 -1.31 -8.28
N LEU A 48 -0.36 -1.52 -7.53
CA LEU A 48 -0.28 -1.68 -6.07
C LEU A 48 0.44 -2.96 -5.68
N ASN A 49 0.22 -4.06 -6.43
CA ASN A 49 0.96 -5.29 -6.21
C ASN A 49 2.44 -5.12 -6.56
N THR A 50 2.77 -4.48 -7.69
CA THR A 50 4.16 -4.20 -8.06
C THR A 50 4.86 -3.36 -6.99
N ALA A 51 4.24 -2.26 -6.54
CA ALA A 51 4.79 -1.41 -5.49
C ALA A 51 4.97 -2.19 -4.18
N MET A 52 4.02 -3.07 -3.82
CA MET A 52 4.15 -3.94 -2.65
C MET A 52 5.34 -4.90 -2.79
N PHE A 53 5.54 -5.50 -3.96
CA PHE A 53 6.67 -6.40 -4.19
C PHE A 53 8.00 -5.64 -4.15
N GLU A 54 8.08 -4.45 -4.74
CA GLU A 54 9.27 -3.60 -4.67
C GLU A 54 9.61 -3.22 -3.22
N GLU A 55 8.62 -2.90 -2.39
CA GLU A 55 8.81 -2.65 -0.94
C GLU A 55 9.23 -3.92 -0.17
N MET A 56 8.76 -5.09 -0.58
CA MET A 56 9.19 -6.37 0.02
C MET A 56 10.60 -6.79 -0.39
N GLU A 57 11.03 -6.42 -1.59
CA GLU A 57 12.36 -6.69 -2.14
C GLU A 57 13.40 -5.64 -1.73
N ALA A 58 12.95 -4.44 -1.36
CA ALA A 58 13.81 -3.44 -0.75
C ALA A 58 14.46 -4.02 0.52
N GLU A 59 15.78 -3.91 0.62
CA GLU A 59 16.47 -4.30 1.85
C GLU A 59 15.80 -3.60 3.04
N PRO A 60 15.55 -4.31 4.16
CA PRO A 60 14.90 -3.71 5.29
C PRO A 60 15.71 -2.49 5.71
N SER A 61 15.15 -1.30 5.48
CA SER A 61 15.73 -0.08 6.04
C SER A 61 15.90 -0.33 7.55
N PRO A 62 17.06 0.00 8.14
CA PRO A 62 17.25 -0.21 9.56
C PRO A 62 16.11 0.50 10.28
N SER A 63 15.26 -0.27 10.94
CA SER A 63 14.10 0.26 11.65
C SER A 63 14.60 1.39 12.57
N PRO A 64 13.94 2.56 12.59
CA PRO A 64 14.32 3.64 13.51
C PRO A 64 14.33 3.20 14.98
N ILE A 65 13.61 2.12 15.30
CA ILE A 65 13.55 1.48 16.62
C ILE A 65 14.90 0.89 17.03
N ALA A 66 15.70 0.37 16.09
CA ALA A 66 17.04 -0.15 16.38
C ALA A 66 18.06 0.96 16.73
N ALA A 67 17.74 2.23 16.46
CA ALA A 67 18.55 3.38 16.87
C ALA A 67 18.20 3.91 18.27
N PHE A 68 17.01 3.57 18.80
CA PHE A 68 16.60 3.96 20.16
C PHE A 68 16.96 2.91 21.23
N ASP A 69 17.23 1.67 20.85
CA ASP A 69 17.53 0.57 21.79
C ASP A 69 18.98 0.62 22.36
N LYS A 70 19.73 1.70 22.10
CA LYS A 70 21.12 1.89 22.56
C LYS A 70 21.29 3.03 23.56
N GLY A 71 20.24 3.45 24.27
CA GLY A 71 20.37 4.61 25.14
C GLY A 71 19.25 4.85 26.15
N ASP A 72 18.78 3.82 26.85
CA ASP A 72 17.98 4.03 28.06
C ASP A 72 18.14 2.90 29.10
N ASP A 73 19.40 2.53 29.38
CA ASP A 73 19.75 1.97 30.69
C ASP A 73 19.86 3.16 31.66
N ASP A 74 18.73 3.60 32.23
CA ASP A 74 18.63 4.25 33.56
C ASP A 74 17.19 4.79 33.80
N ILE A 75 16.23 3.91 34.09
CA ILE A 75 15.01 4.30 34.81
C ILE A 75 15.05 3.66 36.19
N ALA A 76 15.44 4.44 37.19
CA ALA A 76 15.39 4.05 38.60
C ALA A 76 13.94 4.04 39.12
N PHE A 77 13.59 3.01 39.90
CA PHE A 77 12.33 2.89 40.65
C PHE A 77 12.27 3.86 41.84
#